data_AF-A0A0C9TGH3-F1
#
_entry.id   AF-A0A0C9TGH3-F1
#
_cell.length_a   1.000
_cell.length_b   1.000
_cell.length_c   1.000
_cell.angle_alpha   90.00
_cell.angle_beta   90.00
_cell.angle_gamma   90.00
#
_symmetry.space_group_name_H-M   'P 1'
#
loop_
_entity.id
_entity.type
_entity.pdbx_description
1 polymer ?
#
loop_
_entity_poly.entity_id
_entity_poly.type
_entity_poly.pdbx_seq_one_letter_code
_entity_poly.pdbx_strand_id
1 'polypeptide(L)'
;MMLPDLAALLHLPNPAIRQVSYGILIGFTLSVSVTSIARYWRDRKREERLENQFSLRPIELRSDEIVRGVTGLIGNTPLMRINSLSDALGVEILGKAEFLNPGGSVKDRVALRMIEDAERQGLL
;
A
#
# COMPACT_ATOMS: atom_id res chain seq x y z
N MET A 1 25.76 -40.23 -5.19
CA MET A 1 25.06 -40.32 -3.89
C MET A 1 23.65 -40.78 -4.18
N MET A 2 23.35 -42.04 -3.86
CA MET A 2 22.13 -42.76 -4.25
C MET A 2 20.93 -42.21 -3.47
N LEU A 3 19.92 -41.67 -4.17
CA LEU A 3 18.62 -41.41 -3.54
C LEU A 3 18.00 -42.78 -3.18
N PRO A 4 17.62 -43.04 -1.92
CA PRO A 4 16.90 -44.26 -1.58
C PRO A 4 15.58 -44.31 -2.37
N ASP A 5 15.27 -45.49 -2.89
CA ASP A 5 14.08 -45.73 -3.72
C ASP A 5 12.81 -45.48 -2.90
N LEU A 6 12.24 -44.28 -3.06
CA LEU A 6 11.00 -43.86 -2.40
C LEU A 6 9.81 -44.79 -2.75
N ALA A 7 9.93 -45.59 -3.83
CA ALA A 7 8.95 -46.61 -4.20
C ALA A 7 8.87 -47.77 -3.19
N ALA A 8 9.96 -48.07 -2.46
CA ALA A 8 9.99 -49.13 -1.47
C ALA A 8 9.18 -48.79 -0.20
N LEU A 9 8.97 -47.49 0.08
CA LEU A 9 8.27 -47.00 1.26
C LEU A 9 6.73 -47.00 1.10
N LEU A 10 6.21 -47.09 -0.14
CA LEU A 10 4.78 -46.90 -0.45
C LEU A 10 4.03 -48.16 -0.92
N HIS A 11 4.68 -49.34 -0.94
CA HIS A 11 4.07 -50.65 -1.30
C HIS A 11 3.02 -50.62 -2.45
N LEU A 12 3.30 -49.89 -3.55
CA LEU A 12 2.40 -49.87 -4.71
C LEU A 12 2.72 -51.05 -5.65
N PRO A 13 1.81 -52.02 -5.86
CA PRO A 13 2.13 -53.30 -6.50
C PRO A 13 2.20 -53.24 -8.04
N ASN A 14 1.68 -52.18 -8.69
CA ASN A 14 1.58 -52.11 -10.16
C ASN A 14 2.46 -50.98 -10.74
N PRO A 15 3.36 -51.28 -11.71
CA PRO A 15 4.28 -50.30 -12.30
C PRO A 15 3.56 -49.13 -13.02
N ALA A 16 2.37 -49.35 -13.56
CA ALA A 16 1.59 -48.30 -14.22
C ALA A 16 1.06 -47.28 -13.21
N ILE A 17 0.56 -47.74 -12.06
CA ILE A 17 0.06 -46.89 -10.97
C ILE A 17 1.20 -46.03 -10.40
N ARG A 18 2.41 -46.60 -10.32
CA ARG A 18 3.62 -45.90 -9.87
C ARG A 18 4.05 -44.78 -10.81
N GLN A 19 3.95 -44.98 -12.13
CA GLN A 19 4.27 -43.92 -13.10
C GLN A 19 3.24 -42.79 -13.08
N VAL A 20 1.96 -43.12 -12.93
CA VAL A 20 0.88 -42.13 -12.79
C VAL A 20 1.05 -41.31 -11.51
N SER A 21 1.37 -41.94 -10.38
CA SER A 21 1.59 -41.21 -9.12
C SER A 21 2.81 -40.30 -9.17
N TYR A 22 3.91 -40.71 -9.82
CA TYR A 22 5.05 -39.81 -10.07
C TYR A 22 4.67 -38.62 -10.97
N GLY A 23 3.90 -38.86 -12.04
CA GLY A 23 3.43 -37.78 -12.91
C GLY A 23 2.59 -36.74 -12.16
N ILE A 24 1.69 -37.20 -11.28
CA ILE A 24 0.86 -36.32 -10.45
C ILE A 24 1.72 -35.53 -9.45
N LEU A 25 2.66 -36.19 -8.77
CA LEU A 25 3.53 -35.55 -7.78
C LEU A 25 4.44 -34.49 -8.42
N ILE A 26 5.01 -34.79 -9.59
CA ILE A 26 5.84 -33.87 -10.36
C ILE A 26 5.00 -32.69 -10.87
N GLY A 27 3.82 -32.96 -11.43
CA GLY A 27 2.91 -31.91 -11.90
C GLY A 27 2.48 -30.96 -10.77
N PHE A 28 2.15 -31.51 -9.60
CA PHE A 28 1.75 -30.72 -8.45
C PHE A 28 2.90 -29.85 -7.91
N THR A 29 4.09 -30.42 -7.76
CA THR A 29 5.27 -29.68 -7.27
C THR A 29 5.70 -28.57 -8.24
N LEU A 30 5.66 -28.82 -9.55
CA LEU A 30 5.90 -27.80 -10.57
C LEU A 30 4.84 -26.70 -10.53
N SER A 31 3.56 -27.03 -10.41
CA SER A 31 2.47 -26.06 -10.36
C SER A 31 2.57 -25.13 -9.14
N VAL A 32 2.81 -25.69 -7.96
CA VAL A 32 3.01 -24.92 -6.73
C VAL A 32 4.24 -24.04 -6.84
N SER A 33 5.36 -24.56 -7.36
CA SER A 33 6.61 -23.81 -7.53
C SER A 33 6.46 -22.65 -8.50
N VAL A 34 5.85 -22.89 -9.67
CA VAL A 34 5.57 -21.86 -10.68
C VAL A 34 4.63 -20.80 -10.12
N THR A 35 3.62 -21.19 -9.36
CA THR A 35 2.68 -20.24 -8.73
C THR A 35 3.37 -19.38 -7.68
N SER A 36 4.22 -19.96 -6.82
CA SER A 36 5.00 -19.23 -5.81
C SER A 36 5.98 -18.26 -6.46
N ILE A 37 6.69 -18.69 -7.50
CA ILE A 37 7.59 -17.83 -8.29
C ILE A 37 6.79 -16.70 -8.95
N ALA A 38 5.70 -17.02 -9.65
CA ALA A 38 4.89 -16.00 -10.33
C ALA A 38 4.21 -15.00 -9.37
N ARG A 39 3.95 -15.39 -8.11
CA ARG A 39 3.52 -14.47 -7.05
C ARG A 39 4.69 -13.60 -6.58
N TYR A 40 5.81 -14.20 -6.22
CA TYR A 40 7.02 -13.49 -5.78
C TYR A 40 7.48 -12.42 -6.80
N TRP A 41 7.50 -12.76 -8.08
CA TRP A 41 7.89 -11.83 -9.15
C TRP A 41 6.87 -10.71 -9.36
N ARG A 42 5.57 -10.96 -9.14
CA ARG A 42 4.52 -9.94 -9.24
C ARG A 42 4.60 -8.95 -8.09
N ASP A 43 4.79 -9.46 -6.87
CA ASP A 43 4.88 -8.63 -5.67
C ASP A 43 6.09 -7.70 -5.76
N ARG A 44 7.25 -8.24 -6.13
CA ARG A 44 8.48 -7.45 -6.33
C ARG A 44 8.33 -6.37 -7.41
N LYS A 45 7.74 -6.71 -8.56
CA LYS A 45 7.54 -5.74 -9.66
C LYS A 45 6.49 -4.67 -9.34
N ARG A 46 5.57 -4.96 -8.41
CA ARG A 46 4.58 -4.01 -7.89
C ARG A 46 5.21 -3.07 -6.87
N GLU A 47 6.06 -3.56 -5.99
CA GLU A 47 6.86 -2.74 -5.06
C GLU A 47 7.73 -1.74 -5.83
N GLU A 48 8.49 -2.21 -6.82
CA GLU A 48 9.32 -1.36 -7.69
C GLU A 48 8.49 -0.30 -8.44
N ARG A 49 7.26 -0.64 -8.87
CA ARG A 49 6.36 0.30 -9.55
C ARG A 49 5.78 1.35 -8.59
N LEU A 50 5.45 0.96 -7.36
CA LEU A 50 4.92 1.87 -6.34
C LEU A 50 5.99 2.86 -5.85
N GLU A 51 7.22 2.40 -5.62
CA GLU A 51 8.36 3.27 -5.30
C GLU A 51 8.62 4.28 -6.43
N ASN A 52 8.47 3.88 -7.70
CA ASN A 52 8.64 4.78 -8.84
C ASN A 52 7.45 5.73 -9.08
N GLN A 53 6.24 5.36 -8.66
CA GLN A 53 5.04 6.15 -8.94
C GLN A 53 4.90 7.36 -8.02
N PHE A 54 5.41 7.27 -6.79
CA PHE A 54 5.32 8.33 -5.80
C PHE A 54 6.69 8.58 -5.17
N SER A 55 7.48 9.46 -5.79
CA SER A 55 8.60 10.08 -5.08
C SER A 55 8.01 10.81 -3.88
N LEU A 56 8.25 10.34 -2.66
CA LEU A 56 7.88 11.05 -1.45
C LEU A 56 8.49 12.45 -1.53
N ARG A 57 7.67 13.45 -1.85
CA ARG A 57 8.11 14.84 -1.76
C ARG A 57 8.23 15.16 -0.27
N PRO A 58 9.34 15.79 0.16
CA PRO A 58 9.40 16.35 1.50
C PRO A 58 8.15 17.19 1.72
N ILE A 59 7.54 17.07 2.90
CA ILE A 59 6.42 17.93 3.26
C ILE A 59 6.96 19.37 3.22
N GLU A 60 6.44 20.18 2.30
CA GLU A 60 6.67 21.62 2.27
C GLU A 60 5.90 22.25 3.44
N LEU A 61 6.49 22.13 4.63
CA LEU A 61 6.04 22.88 5.79
C LEU A 61 6.38 24.34 5.51
N ARG A 62 5.40 25.22 5.71
CA ARG A 62 5.59 26.67 5.76
C ARG A 62 6.35 27.07 7.03
N SER A 63 7.54 26.52 7.25
CA SER A 63 8.32 26.82 8.46
C SER A 63 8.78 28.27 8.49
N ASP A 64 8.95 28.89 7.32
CA ASP A 64 9.64 30.18 7.18
C ASP A 64 8.69 31.30 6.69
N GLU A 65 7.42 30.98 6.40
CA GLU A 65 6.46 31.96 5.87
C GLU A 65 5.75 32.70 7.02
N ILE A 66 5.98 34.02 7.12
CA ILE A 66 5.25 34.88 8.06
C ILE A 66 3.87 35.19 7.46
N VAL A 67 2.84 34.53 7.99
CA VAL A 67 1.45 34.73 7.56
C VAL A 67 0.73 35.79 8.39
N ARG A 68 -0.35 36.36 7.84
CA ARG A 68 -1.18 37.34 8.56
C ARG A 68 -2.22 36.63 9.42
N GLY A 69 -2.05 36.71 10.74
CA GLY A 69 -3.01 36.21 11.71
C GLY A 69 -3.17 34.68 11.70
N VAL A 70 -4.07 34.19 12.55
CA VAL A 70 -4.33 32.74 12.69
C VAL A 70 -4.97 32.16 11.42
N THR A 71 -5.77 32.95 10.70
CA THR A 71 -6.44 32.52 9.46
C THR A 71 -5.45 32.17 8.36
N GLY A 72 -4.29 32.84 8.30
CA GLY A 72 -3.21 32.52 7.35
C GLY A 72 -2.56 31.15 7.59
N LEU A 73 -2.75 30.55 8.77
CA LEU A 73 -2.28 29.19 9.09
C LEU A 73 -3.30 28.11 8.69
N ILE A 74 -4.51 28.48 8.25
CA ILE A 74 -5.55 27.52 7.83
C ILE A 74 -5.19 26.96 6.45
N GLY A 75 -5.10 25.63 6.36
CA GLY A 75 -4.82 24.91 5.13
C GLY A 75 -3.36 24.44 4.99
N ASN A 76 -2.96 24.13 3.75
CA ASN A 76 -1.67 23.49 3.43
C ASN A 76 -1.25 22.34 4.39
N THR A 77 -2.22 21.55 4.84
CA THR A 77 -1.97 20.46 5.78
C THR A 77 -1.23 19.31 5.10
N PRO A 78 -0.36 18.58 5.80
CA PRO A 78 0.44 17.53 5.19
C PRO A 78 -0.39 16.32 4.78
N LEU A 79 0.12 15.59 3.78
CA LEU A 79 -0.36 14.28 3.37
C LEU A 79 0.65 13.23 3.87
N MET A 80 0.18 12.20 4.57
CA MET A 80 1.02 11.16 5.14
C MET A 80 0.62 9.78 4.62
N ARG A 81 1.61 8.93 4.34
CA ARG A 81 1.34 7.53 3.98
C ARG A 81 0.99 6.71 5.22
N ILE A 82 -0.07 5.92 5.13
CA ILE A 82 -0.46 4.97 6.19
C ILE A 82 0.18 3.62 5.85
N ASN A 83 1.38 3.37 6.37
CA ASN A 83 2.18 2.18 6.05
C ASN A 83 1.40 0.88 6.30
N SER A 84 0.84 0.71 7.51
CA SER A 84 0.14 -0.53 7.89
C SER A 84 -1.00 -0.92 6.95
N LEU A 85 -1.87 0.04 6.58
CA LEU A 85 -2.97 -0.21 5.65
C LEU A 85 -2.47 -0.38 4.21
N SER A 86 -1.47 0.40 3.83
CA SER A 86 -0.91 0.34 2.48
C SER A 86 -0.26 -1.01 2.21
N ASP A 87 0.48 -1.53 3.17
CA ASP A 87 1.18 -2.81 3.06
C ASP A 87 0.19 -3.98 3.13
N ALA A 88 -0.84 -3.89 3.98
CA ALA A 88 -1.86 -4.95 4.11
C ALA A 88 -2.72 -5.15 2.86
N LEU A 89 -3.01 -4.08 2.11
CA LEU A 89 -3.85 -4.11 0.91
C LEU A 89 -3.02 -4.03 -0.39
N GLY A 90 -1.73 -3.71 -0.25
CA GLY A 90 -0.79 -3.39 -1.33
C GLY A 90 -1.19 -2.20 -2.21
N VAL A 91 -2.21 -1.43 -1.82
CA VAL A 91 -2.61 -0.19 -2.49
C VAL A 91 -2.12 0.97 -1.65
N GLU A 92 -1.77 2.09 -2.26
CA GLU A 92 -1.31 3.23 -1.48
C GLU A 92 -2.48 3.94 -0.79
N ILE A 93 -2.38 4.08 0.53
CA ILE A 93 -3.39 4.74 1.36
C ILE A 93 -2.74 5.94 2.05
N LEU A 94 -3.29 7.12 1.77
CA LEU A 94 -2.77 8.40 2.25
C LEU A 94 -3.81 9.05 3.18
N GLY A 95 -3.33 9.60 4.30
CA GLY A 95 -4.11 10.40 5.22
C GLY A 95 -3.79 11.90 5.06
N LYS A 96 -4.82 12.75 4.96
CA LYS A 96 -4.67 14.21 4.99
C LYS A 96 -4.85 14.70 6.42
N ALA A 97 -3.82 15.33 6.99
CA ALA A 97 -3.78 15.70 8.41
C ALA A 97 -4.53 17.03 8.70
N GLU A 98 -5.84 17.08 8.45
CA GLU A 98 -6.66 18.27 8.67
C GLU A 98 -6.82 18.67 10.15
N PHE A 99 -6.42 17.82 11.08
CA PHE A 99 -6.35 18.16 12.50
C PHE A 99 -5.19 19.13 12.83
N LEU A 100 -4.29 19.39 11.87
CA LEU A 100 -3.20 20.36 12.03
C LEU A 100 -3.58 21.79 11.62
N ASN A 101 -4.82 22.03 11.19
CA ASN A 101 -5.32 23.40 11.13
C ASN A 101 -5.37 23.99 12.56
N PRO A 102 -5.28 25.32 12.74
CA PRO A 102 -5.11 25.95 14.06
C PRO A 102 -6.28 25.70 15.05
N GLY A 103 -7.50 25.49 14.58
CA GLY A 103 -8.66 25.09 15.36
C GLY A 103 -8.80 23.57 15.54
N GLY A 104 -7.84 22.79 15.07
CA GLY A 104 -7.73 21.35 15.32
C GLY A 104 -8.62 20.47 14.46
N SER A 105 -9.28 21.02 13.44
CA SER A 105 -10.16 20.23 12.58
C SER A 105 -10.31 20.80 11.16
N VAL A 106 -10.90 20.00 10.28
CA VAL A 106 -11.24 20.42 8.90
C VAL A 106 -12.23 21.59 8.84
N LYS A 107 -12.95 21.88 9.94
CA LYS A 107 -13.99 22.92 9.96
C LYS A 107 -13.43 24.32 9.80
N ASP A 108 -12.18 24.54 10.16
CA ASP A 108 -11.50 25.84 10.04
C ASP A 108 -11.57 26.41 8.62
N ARG A 109 -11.44 25.54 7.60
CA ARG A 109 -11.52 25.94 6.19
C ARG A 109 -12.89 26.49 5.81
N VAL A 110 -13.94 25.78 6.24
CA VAL A 110 -15.32 26.16 5.91
C VAL A 110 -15.72 27.40 6.70
N ALA A 111 -15.35 27.46 7.98
CA ALA A 111 -15.59 28.63 8.82
C ALA A 111 -14.94 29.89 8.25
N LEU A 112 -13.64 29.82 7.89
CA LEU A 112 -12.95 30.93 7.23
C LEU A 112 -13.69 31.35 5.96
N ARG A 113 -14.03 30.38 5.10
CA ARG A 113 -14.69 30.68 3.84
C ARG A 113 -16.06 31.34 4.02
N MET A 114 -16.85 30.88 4.98
CA MET A 114 -18.17 31.46 5.26
C MET A 114 -18.07 32.93 5.70
N ILE A 115 -17.11 33.25 6.57
CA ILE A 115 -16.92 34.63 7.04
C ILE A 115 -16.40 35.52 5.91
N GLU A 116 -15.38 35.08 5.18
CA GLU A 116 -14.87 35.85 4.02
C GLU A 116 -15.94 36.08 2.96
N ASP A 117 -16.83 35.10 2.72
CA ASP A 117 -17.93 35.23 1.77
C ASP A 117 -18.96 36.25 2.26
N ALA A 118 -19.30 36.25 3.55
CA ALA A 118 -20.21 37.21 4.16
C ALA A 118 -19.66 38.65 4.13
N GLU A 119 -18.37 38.83 4.46
CA GLU A 119 -17.68 40.13 4.37
C GLU A 119 -17.68 40.66 2.93
N ARG A 120 -17.36 39.82 1.94
CA ARG A 120 -17.38 40.24 0.52
C ARG A 120 -18.78 40.59 0.01
N GLN A 121 -19.82 40.02 0.61
CA GLN A 121 -21.20 40.35 0.30
C GLN A 121 -21.72 41.56 1.08
N GLY A 122 -20.94 42.14 2.00
CA GLY A 122 -21.36 43.24 2.86
C GLY A 122 -22.41 42.84 3.90
N LEU A 123 -22.40 41.56 4.32
CA LEU A 123 -23.28 41.03 5.36
C LEU A 123 -22.69 41.16 6.78
N LEU A 124 -21.43 41.57 6.89
CA LEU A 124 -20.66 41.83 8.12
C LEU A 124 -19.87 43.13 7.99
#